data_AF-A0A4Y2RTW9-F1
#
_entry.id   AF-A0A4Y2RTW9-F1
#
_cell.length_a   1.000
_cell.length_b   1.000
_cell.length_c   1.000
_cell.angle_alpha   90.00
_cell.angle_beta   90.00
_cell.angle_gamma   90.00
#
_symmetry.space_group_name_H-M   'P 1'
#
loop_
_entity.id
_entity.type
_entity.pdbx_description
1 polymer ?
#
loop_
_entity_poly.entity_id
_entity_poly.type
_entity_poly.pdbx_seq_one_letter_code
_entity_poly.pdbx_strand_id
1 'polypeptide(L)'
;MDSNLPTIPPFETGANPQEAWRHWRQDFEDYVEALRYGREPEKTKTALFRHVCGDELQKQFRSFGLKPDGALQQILDEFDNFFKDYQNEIYVAFQFLEMKQSREDKFSDYYSRLKSAVTECNYGNLADRMVCDKIVQGLLDKPLQKRLVRETARKVKALQVVVSDCKAAEHSKRTSPGNEW
;
A
#
# COMPACT_ATOMS: atom_id res chain seq x y z
N MET A 1 29.86 9.53 -18.62
CA MET A 1 28.50 9.14 -19.03
C MET A 1 27.57 9.94 -18.17
N ASP A 2 26.98 10.98 -18.75
CA ASP A 2 26.10 11.91 -18.06
C ASP A 2 24.77 11.22 -17.74
N SER A 3 24.71 10.56 -16.58
CA SER A 3 23.45 10.07 -16.02
C SER A 3 22.72 11.24 -15.38
N ASN A 4 22.05 12.05 -16.21
CA ASN A 4 21.14 13.11 -15.76
C ASN A 4 19.81 12.49 -15.31
N LEU A 5 19.88 11.50 -14.41
CA LEU A 5 18.72 10.93 -13.75
C LEU A 5 18.13 12.02 -12.85
N PRO A 6 16.84 12.36 -13.00
CA PRO A 6 16.20 13.32 -12.10
C PRO A 6 16.28 12.78 -10.68
N THR A 7 16.54 13.66 -9.73
CA THR A 7 16.56 13.32 -8.31
C THR A 7 15.19 12.80 -7.88
N ILE A 8 15.17 11.80 -7.00
CA ILE A 8 13.93 11.37 -6.35
C ILE A 8 13.30 12.54 -5.56
N PRO A 9 11.96 12.58 -5.43
CA PRO A 9 11.30 13.51 -4.53
C PRO A 9 11.82 13.37 -3.09
N PRO A 10 11.92 14.47 -2.32
CA PRO A 10 12.27 14.40 -0.91
C PRO A 10 11.22 13.62 -0.13
N PHE A 11 11.62 13.02 0.99
CA PHE A 11 10.69 12.31 1.85
C PHE A 11 9.66 13.25 2.46
N GLU A 12 8.41 12.81 2.46
CA GLU A 12 7.29 13.46 3.13
C GLU A 12 6.56 12.43 3.99
N THR A 13 6.50 12.65 5.31
CA THR A 13 5.87 11.71 6.25
C THR A 13 4.41 11.39 5.93
N GLY A 14 3.64 12.38 5.49
CA GLY A 14 2.21 12.22 5.20
C GLY A 14 1.41 11.72 6.41
N ALA A 15 0.32 10.99 6.14
CA ALA A 15 -0.57 10.44 7.17
C ALA A 15 -0.18 9.04 7.67
N ASN A 16 0.68 8.34 6.92
CA ASN A 16 1.20 7.02 7.27
C ASN A 16 2.74 7.02 7.21
N PRO A 17 3.41 7.47 8.28
CA PRO A 17 4.87 7.67 8.29
C PRO A 17 5.66 6.40 7.95
N GLN A 18 5.18 5.23 8.41
CA GLN A 18 5.83 3.95 8.16
C GLN A 18 5.78 3.56 6.68
N GLU A 19 4.61 3.67 6.05
CA GLU A 19 4.43 3.35 4.63
C GLU A 19 5.16 4.35 3.74
N ALA A 20 5.08 5.64 4.08
CA ALA A 20 5.85 6.69 3.41
C ALA A 20 7.35 6.37 3.44
N TRP A 21 7.88 5.94 4.60
CA TRP A 21 9.29 5.57 4.72
C TRP A 21 9.62 4.35 3.88
N ARG A 22 8.78 3.31 3.93
CA ARG A 22 8.96 2.07 3.14
C ARG A 22 9.05 2.37 1.65
N HIS A 23 8.12 3.16 1.11
CA HIS A 23 8.11 3.51 -0.31
C HIS A 23 9.32 4.38 -0.69
N TRP A 24 9.57 5.43 0.09
CA TRP A 24 10.68 6.33 -0.20
C TRP A 24 12.05 5.62 -0.12
N ARG A 25 12.24 4.72 0.86
CA ARG A 25 13.45 3.91 0.97
C ARG A 25 13.65 3.03 -0.27
N GLN A 26 12.60 2.37 -0.75
CA GLN A 26 12.66 1.55 -1.96
C GLN A 26 13.04 2.41 -3.18
N ASP A 27 12.40 3.57 -3.35
CA ASP A 27 12.72 4.51 -4.44
C ASP A 27 14.18 4.99 -4.36
N PHE A 28 14.70 5.22 -3.15
CA PHE A 28 16.09 5.58 -2.93
C PHE A 28 17.07 4.45 -3.26
N GLU A 29 16.78 3.20 -2.86
CA GLU A 29 17.60 2.04 -3.18
C GLU A 29 17.66 1.82 -4.71
N ASP A 30 16.52 1.92 -5.40
CA ASP A 30 16.45 1.83 -6.87
C ASP A 30 17.21 2.98 -7.54
N TYR A 31 17.15 4.18 -6.98
CA TYR A 31 17.91 5.35 -7.47
C TYR A 31 19.42 5.15 -7.33
N VAL A 32 19.89 4.62 -6.20
CA VAL A 32 21.32 4.28 -5.98
C VAL A 32 21.80 3.24 -6.99
N GLU A 33 21.00 2.21 -7.25
CA GLU A 33 21.31 1.17 -8.23
C GLU A 33 21.34 1.73 -9.67
N ALA A 34 20.35 2.55 -10.04
CA ALA A 34 20.27 3.18 -11.35
C ALA A 34 21.47 4.09 -11.64
N LEU A 35 21.94 4.84 -10.62
CA LEU A 35 23.17 5.64 -10.70
C LEU A 35 24.45 4.79 -10.67
N ARG A 36 24.36 3.48 -10.41
CA ARG A 36 25.48 2.56 -10.18
C ARG A 36 26.36 2.96 -8.99
N TYR A 37 25.77 3.68 -8.04
CA TYR A 37 26.45 4.15 -6.82
C TYR A 37 26.72 3.02 -5.82
N GLY A 38 26.23 1.80 -6.07
CA GLY A 38 26.53 0.63 -5.25
C GLY A 38 28.04 0.35 -5.08
N ARG A 39 28.88 0.78 -6.04
CA ARG A 39 30.35 0.61 -6.01
C ARG A 39 31.12 1.77 -5.36
N GLU A 40 30.43 2.86 -5.06
CA GLU A 40 31.06 4.04 -4.45
C GLU A 40 31.39 3.81 -2.96
N PRO A 41 32.33 4.58 -2.38
CA PRO A 41 32.59 4.54 -0.94
C PRO A 41 31.33 4.85 -0.12
N GLU A 42 31.20 4.21 1.06
CA GLU A 42 30.05 4.42 1.95
C GLU A 42 29.81 5.91 2.28
N LYS A 43 30.89 6.68 2.48
CA LYS A 43 30.80 8.13 2.69
C LYS A 43 30.08 8.86 1.55
N THR A 44 30.29 8.44 0.29
CA THR A 44 29.64 9.00 -0.89
C THR A 44 28.16 8.63 -0.93
N LYS A 45 27.82 7.36 -0.65
CA LYS A 45 26.43 6.89 -0.58
C LYS A 45 25.65 7.59 0.53
N THR A 46 26.24 7.74 1.71
CA THR A 46 25.66 8.47 2.85
C THR A 46 25.50 9.96 2.54
N ALA A 47 26.44 10.57 1.81
CA ALA A 47 26.30 11.94 1.35
C ALA A 47 25.13 12.10 0.36
N LEU A 48 24.97 11.14 -0.57
CA LEU A 48 23.85 11.12 -1.51
C LEU A 48 22.51 11.02 -0.77
N PHE A 49 22.38 10.09 0.18
CA PHE A 49 21.19 9.98 1.03
C PHE A 49 20.83 11.33 1.66
N ARG A 50 21.79 11.97 2.34
CA ARG A 50 21.55 13.28 2.99
C ARG A 50 21.16 14.38 2.02
N HIS A 51 21.64 14.32 0.77
CA HIS A 51 21.31 15.30 -0.25
C HIS A 51 19.86 15.20 -0.71
N VAL A 52 19.33 13.97 -0.83
CA VAL A 52 18.00 13.72 -1.42
C VAL A 52 16.90 13.46 -0.40
N CYS A 53 17.24 13.10 0.84
CA CYS A 53 16.25 12.68 1.84
C CYS A 53 15.31 13.79 2.34
N GLY A 54 15.64 15.06 2.10
CA GLY A 54 14.82 16.20 2.52
C GLY A 54 15.00 16.58 4.00
N ASP A 55 14.41 17.72 4.36
CA ASP A 55 14.65 18.36 5.67
C ASP A 55 14.17 17.54 6.86
N GLU A 56 13.08 16.80 6.70
CA GLU A 56 12.49 15.98 7.75
C GLU A 56 13.42 14.84 8.18
N LEU A 57 13.84 14.00 7.22
CA LEU A 57 14.80 12.94 7.48
C LEU A 57 16.16 13.51 7.89
N GLN A 58 16.60 14.65 7.36
CA GLN A 58 17.85 15.27 7.84
C GLN A 58 17.79 15.69 9.32
N LYS A 59 16.67 16.26 9.78
CA LYS A 59 16.49 16.60 11.21
C LYS A 59 16.52 15.33 12.06
N GLN A 60 15.83 14.29 11.61
CA GLN A 60 15.79 13.01 12.30
C GLN A 60 17.18 12.34 12.34
N PHE A 61 17.91 12.33 11.23
CA PHE A 61 19.30 11.85 11.14
C PHE A 61 20.22 12.51 12.16
N ARG A 62 20.10 13.84 12.33
CA ARG A 62 20.88 14.60 13.33
C ARG A 62 20.54 14.18 14.77
N SER A 63 19.32 13.73 15.03
CA SER A 63 18.89 13.26 16.37
C SER A 63 19.38 11.86 16.72
N PHE A 64 19.66 11.00 15.73
CA PHE A 64 20.14 9.64 15.98
C PHE A 64 21.58 9.60 16.52
N GLY A 65 22.33 10.70 16.44
CA GLY A 65 23.74 10.73 16.90
C GLY A 65 24.67 9.83 16.07
N LEU A 66 24.26 9.48 14.85
CA LEU A 66 25.04 8.64 13.95
C LEU A 66 26.30 9.36 13.47
N LYS A 67 27.35 8.60 13.20
CA LYS A 67 28.57 9.15 12.62
C LYS A 67 28.29 9.71 11.21
N PRO A 68 28.88 10.86 10.82
CA PRO A 68 28.68 11.43 9.49
C PRO A 68 29.15 10.55 8.33
N ASP A 69 30.00 9.56 8.60
CA ASP A 69 30.59 8.59 7.69
C ASP A 69 30.12 7.14 7.97
N GLY A 70 29.01 6.98 8.71
CA GLY A 70 28.38 5.68 8.91
C GLY A 70 28.03 5.00 7.58
N ALA A 71 28.00 3.67 7.60
CA ALA A 71 27.60 2.88 6.45
C ALA A 71 26.13 3.18 6.11
N LEU A 72 25.81 3.31 4.82
CA LEU A 72 24.47 3.68 4.37
C LEU A 72 23.42 2.72 4.95
N GLN A 73 23.70 1.42 4.96
CA GLN A 73 22.78 0.43 5.48
C GLN A 73 22.44 0.66 6.96
N GLN A 74 23.43 1.01 7.80
CA GLN A 74 23.19 1.29 9.22
C GLN A 74 22.25 2.49 9.41
N ILE A 75 22.33 3.47 8.51
CA ILE A 75 21.45 4.65 8.54
C ILE A 75 20.03 4.24 8.17
N LEU A 76 19.86 3.46 7.09
CA LEU A 76 18.55 2.97 6.66
C LEU A 76 17.90 2.09 7.74
N ASP A 77 18.67 1.22 8.39
CA ASP A 77 18.20 0.36 9.46
C ASP A 77 17.74 1.17 10.69
N GLU A 78 18.41 2.27 11.02
CA GLU A 78 18.00 3.15 12.12
C GLU A 78 16.69 3.88 11.79
N PHE A 79 16.50 4.27 10.53
CA PHE A 79 15.22 4.82 10.08
C PHE A 79 14.11 3.76 10.04
N ASP A 80 14.39 2.52 9.62
CA ASP A 80 13.42 1.43 9.76
C ASP A 80 13.00 1.28 11.23
N ASN A 81 13.97 1.29 12.15
CA ASN A 81 13.73 1.18 13.58
C ASN A 81 12.93 2.36 14.14
N PHE A 82 13.17 3.57 13.64
CA PHE A 82 12.38 4.75 14.01
C PHE A 82 10.95 4.66 13.48
N PHE A 83 10.77 4.35 12.20
CA PHE A 83 9.45 4.33 11.56
C PHE A 83 8.62 3.08 11.88
N LYS A 84 9.21 2.01 12.42
CA LYS A 84 8.51 0.75 12.73
C LYS A 84 7.28 0.96 13.64
N ASP A 85 7.38 1.89 14.59
CA ASP A 85 6.33 2.12 15.60
C ASP A 85 5.25 3.08 15.09
N TYR A 86 5.45 3.70 13.92
CA TYR A 86 4.48 4.59 13.28
C TYR A 86 3.46 3.85 12.42
N GLN A 87 3.33 2.52 12.57
CA GLN A 87 2.22 1.79 11.98
C GLN A 87 0.92 2.26 12.64
N ASN A 88 0.27 3.24 12.01
CA ASN A 88 -1.04 3.68 12.44
C ASN A 88 -2.07 2.69 11.91
N GLU A 89 -2.17 1.53 12.57
CA GLU A 89 -3.13 0.47 12.27
C GLU A 89 -4.56 1.02 12.13
N ILE A 90 -4.89 2.05 12.92
CA ILE A 90 -6.18 2.72 12.86
C ILE A 90 -6.35 3.48 11.54
N TYR A 91 -5.33 4.19 11.07
CA TYR A 91 -5.39 4.95 9.81
C TYR A 91 -5.50 4.03 8.60
N VAL A 92 -4.67 2.98 8.51
CA VAL A 92 -4.75 2.01 7.41
C VAL A 92 -6.08 1.23 7.45
N ALA A 93 -6.55 0.87 8.64
CA ALA A 93 -7.89 0.31 8.80
C ALA A 93 -8.96 1.30 8.37
N PHE A 94 -8.86 2.58 8.74
CA PHE A 94 -9.80 3.61 8.31
C PHE A 94 -9.85 3.72 6.79
N GLN A 95 -8.71 3.82 6.11
CA GLN A 95 -8.65 3.84 4.65
C GLN A 95 -9.28 2.58 4.03
N PHE A 96 -8.91 1.40 4.52
CA PHE A 96 -9.52 0.13 4.12
C PHE A 96 -11.05 0.13 4.32
N LEU A 97 -11.50 0.69 5.44
CA LEU A 97 -12.91 0.74 5.79
C LEU A 97 -13.71 1.70 4.89
N GLU A 98 -13.09 2.74 4.35
CA GLU A 98 -13.71 3.69 3.43
C GLU A 98 -13.79 3.18 1.98
N MET A 99 -13.03 2.15 1.62
CA MET A 99 -12.99 1.62 0.25
C MET A 99 -14.36 1.14 -0.24
N LYS A 100 -14.70 1.54 -1.46
CA LYS A 100 -15.89 1.10 -2.21
C LYS A 100 -15.54 0.88 -3.67
N GLN A 101 -16.35 0.09 -4.37
CA GLN A 101 -16.26 -0.06 -5.83
C GLN A 101 -16.77 1.23 -6.49
N SER A 102 -15.96 1.85 -7.37
CA SER A 102 -16.39 2.99 -8.19
C SER A 102 -17.29 2.53 -9.35
N ARG A 103 -17.86 3.46 -10.13
CA ARG A 103 -18.67 3.09 -11.31
C ARG A 103 -17.81 2.60 -12.46
N GLU A 104 -16.57 3.06 -12.49
CA GLU A 104 -15.58 2.79 -13.51
C GLU A 104 -14.80 1.50 -13.20
N ASP A 105 -14.77 1.08 -11.93
CA ASP A 105 -14.03 -0.10 -11.47
C ASP A 105 -14.71 -1.40 -11.90
N LYS A 106 -13.92 -2.29 -12.50
CA LYS A 106 -14.26 -3.72 -12.51
C LYS A 106 -14.16 -4.26 -11.09
N PHE A 107 -14.97 -5.27 -10.77
CA PHE A 107 -14.91 -5.93 -9.47
C PHE A 107 -13.52 -6.52 -9.19
N SER A 108 -12.80 -7.01 -10.22
CA SER A 108 -11.42 -7.48 -10.08
C SER A 108 -10.49 -6.41 -9.51
N ASP A 109 -10.65 -5.17 -9.98
CA ASP A 109 -9.75 -4.07 -9.64
C ASP A 109 -10.04 -3.62 -8.21
N TYR A 110 -11.34 -3.52 -7.86
CA TYR A 110 -11.77 -3.29 -6.48
C TYR A 110 -11.25 -4.36 -5.51
N TYR A 111 -11.39 -5.65 -5.87
CA TYR A 111 -10.90 -6.76 -5.05
C TYR A 111 -9.38 -6.74 -4.85
N SER A 112 -8.61 -6.47 -5.92
CA SER A 112 -7.16 -6.35 -5.84
C SER A 112 -6.74 -5.23 -4.88
N ARG A 113 -7.41 -4.06 -4.94
CA ARG A 113 -7.16 -2.97 -4.00
C ARG A 113 -7.45 -3.39 -2.55
N LEU A 114 -8.59 -4.06 -2.30
CA LEU A 114 -8.92 -4.56 -0.96
C LEU A 114 -7.89 -5.56 -0.43
N LYS A 115 -7.42 -6.49 -1.28
CA LYS A 115 -6.39 -7.48 -0.90
C LYS A 115 -5.04 -6.85 -0.60
N SER A 116 -4.69 -5.77 -1.28
CA SER A 116 -3.48 -4.99 -0.96
C SER A 116 -3.64 -4.25 0.36
N ALA A 117 -4.74 -3.52 0.55
CA ALA A 117 -4.93 -2.70 1.76
C ALA A 117 -5.03 -3.53 3.05
N VAL A 118 -5.65 -4.72 3.00
CA VAL A 118 -5.85 -5.54 4.21
C VAL A 118 -4.53 -6.06 4.79
N THR A 119 -3.44 -6.16 4.02
CA THR A 119 -2.15 -6.66 4.53
C THR A 119 -1.51 -5.69 5.51
N GLU A 120 -1.83 -4.40 5.40
CA GLU A 120 -1.29 -3.35 6.26
C GLU A 120 -2.13 -3.14 7.52
N CYS A 121 -3.37 -3.66 7.53
CA CYS A 121 -4.31 -3.52 8.65
C CYS A 121 -4.05 -4.45 9.84
N ASN A 122 -3.08 -5.37 9.75
CA ASN A 122 -2.73 -6.33 10.82
C ASN A 122 -3.90 -7.15 11.40
N TYR A 123 -4.96 -7.41 10.62
CA TYR A 123 -6.10 -8.23 11.09
C TYR A 123 -5.78 -9.71 11.32
N GLY A 124 -4.55 -10.16 11.01
CA GLY A 124 -4.10 -11.53 11.20
C GLY A 124 -5.04 -12.55 10.54
N ASN A 125 -5.48 -13.54 11.30
CA ASN A 125 -6.36 -14.62 10.83
C ASN A 125 -7.75 -14.13 10.38
N LEU A 126 -8.13 -12.88 10.70
CA LEU A 126 -9.40 -12.29 10.27
C LEU A 126 -9.31 -11.55 8.93
N ALA A 127 -8.13 -11.43 8.31
CA ALA A 127 -7.95 -10.66 7.07
C ALA A 127 -8.95 -11.06 5.97
N ASP A 128 -9.10 -12.36 5.69
CA ASP A 128 -10.05 -12.83 4.67
C ASP A 128 -11.51 -12.53 5.04
N ARG A 129 -11.85 -12.57 6.34
CA ARG A 129 -13.17 -12.19 6.83
C ARG A 129 -13.42 -10.69 6.62
N MET A 130 -12.44 -9.85 6.92
CA MET A 130 -12.54 -8.40 6.74
C MET A 130 -12.70 -8.03 5.27
N VAL A 131 -11.99 -8.71 4.36
CA VAL A 131 -12.16 -8.53 2.91
C VAL A 131 -13.57 -8.94 2.47
N CYS A 132 -14.11 -10.06 2.96
CA CYS A 132 -15.51 -10.44 2.68
C CYS A 132 -16.49 -9.35 3.10
N ASP A 133 -16.36 -8.86 4.33
CA ASP A 133 -17.26 -7.84 4.87
C ASP A 133 -17.17 -6.53 4.04
N LYS A 134 -15.96 -6.15 3.59
CA LYS A 134 -15.79 -4.99 2.70
C LYS A 134 -16.27 -5.18 1.27
N ILE A 135 -16.11 -6.37 0.69
CA ILE A 135 -16.72 -6.68 -0.59
C ILE A 135 -18.22 -6.43 -0.47
N VAL A 136 -18.88 -7.08 0.49
CA VAL A 136 -20.33 -6.95 0.65
C VAL A 136 -20.73 -5.51 0.93
N GLN A 137 -20.06 -4.78 1.82
CA GLN A 137 -20.40 -3.39 2.16
C GLN A 137 -20.18 -2.41 1.00
N GLY A 138 -19.06 -2.52 0.30
CA GLY A 138 -18.62 -1.55 -0.71
C GLY A 138 -19.03 -1.88 -2.15
N LEU A 139 -19.75 -2.99 -2.38
CA LEU A 139 -20.28 -3.35 -3.70
C LEU A 139 -21.21 -2.26 -4.27
N LEU A 140 -20.99 -1.95 -5.55
CA LEU A 140 -21.84 -1.03 -6.32
C LEU A 140 -23.19 -1.68 -6.65
N ASP A 141 -23.18 -2.97 -6.99
CA ASP A 141 -24.36 -3.75 -7.35
C ASP A 141 -25.26 -4.04 -6.13
N LYS A 142 -26.26 -3.20 -5.90
CA LYS A 142 -27.17 -3.30 -4.74
C LYS A 142 -28.02 -4.58 -4.73
N PRO A 143 -28.58 -5.06 -5.85
CA PRO A 143 -29.21 -6.38 -5.90
C PRO A 143 -28.28 -7.52 -5.46
N LEU A 144 -27.04 -7.56 -5.99
CA LEU A 144 -26.04 -8.56 -5.60
C LEU A 144 -25.68 -8.45 -4.11
N GLN A 145 -25.43 -7.24 -3.62
CA GLN A 145 -25.15 -6.97 -2.21
C GLN A 145 -26.26 -7.56 -1.31
N LYS A 146 -27.54 -7.28 -1.60
CA LYS A 146 -28.67 -7.83 -0.84
C LYS A 146 -28.71 -9.36 -0.88
N ARG A 147 -28.44 -9.96 -2.05
CA ARG A 147 -28.37 -11.42 -2.20
C ARG A 147 -27.26 -12.01 -1.33
N LEU A 148 -26.05 -11.44 -1.38
CA LEU A 148 -24.91 -11.89 -0.60
C LEU A 148 -25.19 -11.81 0.91
N VAL A 149 -25.74 -10.69 1.40
CA VAL A 149 -26.12 -10.54 2.83
C VAL A 149 -27.06 -11.66 3.28
N ARG A 150 -28.10 -11.98 2.47
CA ARG A 150 -29.05 -13.04 2.80
C ARG A 150 -28.39 -14.43 2.82
N GLU A 151 -27.47 -14.68 1.89
CA GLU A 151 -26.78 -15.96 1.81
C GLU A 151 -25.77 -16.14 2.94
N THR A 152 -25.02 -15.09 3.28
CA THR A 152 -24.05 -15.12 4.38
C THR A 152 -24.71 -15.21 5.75
N ALA A 153 -25.93 -14.69 5.89
CA ALA A 153 -26.74 -14.86 7.11
C ALA A 153 -27.14 -16.33 7.35
N ARG A 154 -27.22 -17.15 6.30
CA ARG A 154 -27.56 -18.59 6.42
C ARG A 154 -26.33 -19.46 6.61
N LYS A 155 -25.21 -19.10 5.97
CA LYS A 155 -23.95 -19.85 6.04
C LYS A 155 -22.78 -18.92 5.78
N VAL A 156 -21.75 -19.02 6.62
CA VAL A 156 -20.48 -18.32 6.39
C VAL A 156 -19.90 -18.76 5.04
N LYS A 157 -19.64 -17.79 4.15
CA LYS A 157 -18.98 -18.02 2.87
C LYS A 157 -17.49 -17.73 2.99
N ALA A 158 -16.68 -18.61 2.40
CA ALA A 158 -15.25 -18.35 2.23
C ALA A 158 -15.03 -17.21 1.23
N LEU A 159 -13.92 -16.48 1.36
CA LEU A 159 -13.61 -15.32 0.52
C LEU A 159 -13.66 -15.65 -0.98
N GLN A 160 -13.06 -16.76 -1.38
CA GLN A 160 -13.03 -17.16 -2.79
C GLN A 160 -14.43 -17.42 -3.38
N VAL A 161 -15.38 -17.88 -2.55
CA VAL A 161 -16.78 -18.07 -2.98
C VAL A 161 -17.43 -16.72 -3.23
N VAL A 162 -17.29 -15.76 -2.30
CA VAL A 162 -17.84 -14.41 -2.46
C VAL A 162 -17.25 -13.71 -3.70
N VAL A 163 -15.94 -13.84 -3.91
CA VAL A 163 -15.23 -13.30 -5.08
C VAL A 163 -15.76 -13.92 -6.38
N SER A 164 -15.95 -15.24 -6.40
CA SER A 164 -16.51 -15.94 -7.57
C SER A 164 -17.94 -15.46 -7.89
N ASP A 165 -18.80 -15.35 -6.87
CA ASP A 165 -20.17 -14.87 -7.02
C ASP A 165 -20.22 -13.45 -7.61
N CYS A 166 -19.31 -12.58 -7.19
CA CYS A 166 -19.21 -11.21 -7.69
C CYS A 166 -18.70 -11.14 -9.13
N LYS A 167 -17.65 -11.90 -9.47
CA LYS A 167 -17.13 -11.99 -10.84
C LYS A 167 -18.18 -12.56 -11.80
N ALA A 168 -18.89 -13.60 -11.40
CA ALA A 168 -19.96 -14.20 -12.20
C ALA A 168 -21.11 -13.20 -12.44
N ALA A 169 -21.55 -12.50 -11.39
CA ALA A 169 -22.59 -11.49 -11.50
C ALA A 169 -22.19 -10.31 -12.42
N GLU A 170 -20.94 -9.83 -12.32
CA GLU A 170 -20.43 -8.79 -13.23
C GLU A 170 -20.41 -9.28 -14.69
N HIS A 171 -19.96 -10.51 -14.91
CA HIS A 171 -19.92 -11.10 -16.26
C HIS A 171 -21.32 -11.22 -16.87
N SER A 172 -22.30 -11.76 -16.14
CA SER A 172 -23.68 -11.92 -16.62
C SER A 172 -24.34 -10.58 -16.99
N LYS A 173 -24.02 -9.49 -16.29
CA LYS A 173 -24.54 -8.15 -16.61
C LYS A 173 -23.90 -7.56 -17.87
N ARG A 174 -22.62 -7.85 -18.12
CA ARG A 174 -21.95 -7.41 -19.36
C ARG A 174 -22.45 -8.17 -20.59
N THR A 175 -22.76 -9.47 -20.43
CA THR A 175 -23.22 -10.33 -21.53
C THR A 175 -24.73 -10.28 -21.77
N SER A 176 -25.48 -9.62 -20.88
CA SER A 176 -26.91 -9.33 -21.06
C SER A 176 -27.11 -7.82 -21.29
N PRO A 177 -26.77 -7.25 -22.47
CA PRO A 177 -27.28 -5.94 -22.83
C PRO A 177 -28.80 -6.04 -22.91
N GLY A 178 -29.51 -5.10 -22.29
CA GLY A 178 -30.95 -5.15 -22.08
C GLY A 178 -31.75 -5.50 -23.33
N ASN A 179 -32.68 -6.45 -23.18
CA ASN A 179 -33.90 -6.45 -23.95
C ASN A 179 -34.71 -5.22 -23.50
N GLU A 180 -34.42 -4.06 -24.09
CA GLU A 180 -35.29 -2.90 -24.04
C GLU A 180 -36.25 -3.02 -25.23
N TRP A 181 -37.49 -3.41 -24.95
CA TRP A 181 -38.68 -3.16 -25.77
C TRP A 181 -39.64 -2.30 -24.95
#